data_AF-A0A8J2EDE7-F1
#
_entry.id   AF-A0A8J2EDE7-F1
#
_cell.length_a   1.000
_cell.length_b   1.000
_cell.length_c   1.000
_cell.angle_alpha   90.00
_cell.angle_beta   90.00
_cell.angle_gamma   90.00
#
_symmetry.space_group_name_H-M   'P 1'
#
loop_
_entity.id
_entity.type
_entity.pdbx_description
1 polymer ?
#
loop_
_entity_poly.entity_id
_entity_poly.type
_entity_poly.pdbx_seq_one_letter_code
_entity_poly.pdbx_strand_id
1 'polypeptide(L)'
;MAAQNSSLSNDFPEKKEDEFNDFYTEVKEIEKRDSVLTPKQQIDRLLRPGSSYFNLNPFEVLQIDPDTVIDEIKKKYRRMSILVHPDKNQDDADRAQQAFEIVNKAWKTLENEETRAKCMDVSDDIKINYP
;
A
#
# COMPACT_ATOMS: atom_id res chain seq x y z
N MET A 1 28.58 17.87 -1.36
CA MET A 1 28.37 16.96 -2.51
C MET A 1 28.73 15.57 -2.02
N ALA A 2 27.93 14.51 -2.04
CA ALA A 2 26.63 14.24 -2.66
C ALA A 2 25.87 13.22 -1.77
N ALA A 3 24.57 13.11 -2.00
CA ALA A 3 23.57 12.43 -1.18
C ALA A 3 23.85 10.94 -0.93
N GLN A 4 23.62 10.51 0.33
CA GLN A 4 23.43 9.11 0.69
C GLN A 4 22.01 8.69 0.29
N ASN A 5 21.85 8.15 -0.93
CA ASN A 5 20.65 7.41 -1.30
C ASN A 5 20.82 5.97 -0.77
N SER A 6 20.30 5.73 0.43
CA SER A 6 20.29 4.40 1.05
C SER A 6 19.42 3.46 0.24
N SER A 7 20.08 2.50 -0.42
CA SER A 7 19.49 1.37 -1.10
C SER A 7 18.36 0.74 -0.29
N LEU A 8 17.14 0.76 -0.83
CA LEU A 8 16.11 -0.16 -0.42
C LEU A 8 16.57 -1.55 -0.85
N SER A 9 17.13 -2.29 0.11
CA SER A 9 17.44 -3.71 -0.02
C SER A 9 16.14 -4.46 -0.32
N ASN A 10 15.94 -4.81 -1.59
CA ASN A 10 14.96 -5.80 -2.02
C ASN A 10 15.46 -7.18 -1.62
N ASP A 11 15.36 -7.51 -0.34
CA ASP A 11 15.46 -8.88 0.15
C ASP A 11 14.03 -9.43 0.26
N PHE A 12 13.44 -9.73 -0.89
CA PHE A 12 12.20 -10.50 -0.98
C PHE A 12 12.56 -11.95 -1.29
N PRO A 13 12.16 -12.93 -0.46
CA PRO A 13 12.54 -14.32 -0.66
C PRO A 13 11.83 -14.91 -1.90
N GLU A 14 12.62 -15.38 -2.89
CA GLU A 14 12.20 -15.93 -4.20
C GLU A 14 11.10 -17.00 -4.12
N LYS A 15 10.97 -17.74 -3.01
CA LYS A 15 9.97 -18.81 -2.86
C LYS A 15 8.51 -18.33 -2.76
N LYS A 16 8.26 -17.02 -2.70
CA LYS A 16 6.90 -16.48 -2.59
C LYS A 16 6.33 -15.97 -3.90
N GLU A 17 7.06 -16.02 -5.01
CA GLU A 17 6.62 -15.48 -6.30
C GLU A 17 5.50 -16.32 -6.92
N ASP A 18 5.58 -17.65 -6.82
CA ASP A 18 4.58 -18.58 -7.36
C ASP A 18 3.25 -18.51 -6.60
N GLU A 19 3.30 -18.58 -5.26
CA GLU A 19 2.10 -18.38 -4.40
C GLU A 19 1.45 -17.00 -4.62
N PHE A 20 2.26 -16.01 -5.02
CA PHE A 20 1.82 -14.64 -5.24
C PHE A 20 1.22 -14.43 -6.63
N ASN A 21 1.70 -15.16 -7.65
CA ASN A 21 1.10 -15.23 -8.98
C ASN A 21 -0.25 -15.97 -8.96
N ASP A 22 -0.36 -17.03 -8.17
CA ASP A 22 -1.61 -17.77 -7.97
C ASP A 22 -2.65 -16.89 -7.26
N PHE A 23 -2.24 -16.24 -6.16
CA PHE A 23 -3.08 -15.26 -5.47
C PHE A 23 -3.45 -14.09 -6.38
N TYR A 24 -2.53 -13.62 -7.21
CA TYR A 24 -2.81 -12.54 -8.15
C TYR A 24 -3.87 -12.95 -9.19
N THR A 25 -3.79 -14.17 -9.71
CA THR A 25 -4.76 -14.72 -10.63
C THR A 25 -6.13 -14.82 -9.97
N GLU A 26 -6.19 -15.28 -8.72
CA GLU A 26 -7.42 -15.33 -7.93
C GLU A 26 -8.00 -13.93 -7.67
N VAL A 27 -7.16 -12.96 -7.29
CA VAL A 27 -7.57 -11.55 -7.13
C VAL A 27 -8.09 -10.97 -8.43
N LYS A 28 -7.44 -11.27 -9.56
CA LYS A 28 -7.86 -10.83 -10.90
C LYS A 28 -9.20 -11.45 -11.32
N GLU A 29 -9.47 -12.68 -10.91
CA GLU A 29 -10.75 -13.35 -11.12
C GLU A 29 -11.86 -12.82 -10.21
N ILE A 30 -11.52 -12.35 -9.01
CA ILE A 30 -12.44 -11.64 -8.11
C ILE A 30 -12.71 -10.21 -8.63
N GLU A 31 -11.70 -9.47 -9.07
CA GLU A 31 -11.83 -8.15 -9.71
C GLU A 31 -12.64 -8.20 -11.00
N LYS A 32 -12.53 -9.29 -11.78
CA LYS A 32 -13.39 -9.51 -12.96
C LYS A 32 -14.87 -9.65 -12.60
N ARG A 33 -15.18 -10.09 -11.37
CA ARG A 33 -16.56 -10.24 -10.87
C ARG A 33 -17.10 -8.97 -10.22
N ASP A 34 -16.27 -8.22 -9.50
CA ASP A 34 -16.62 -6.95 -8.87
C ASP A 34 -15.90 -5.77 -9.57
N SER A 35 -16.59 -5.07 -10.46
CA SER A 35 -16.07 -4.05 -11.37
C SER A 35 -15.51 -2.75 -10.73
N VAL A 36 -15.06 -2.75 -9.47
CA VAL A 36 -14.83 -1.52 -8.69
C VAL A 36 -13.38 -1.31 -8.22
N LEU A 37 -12.46 -2.25 -8.46
CA LEU A 37 -11.06 -2.07 -8.07
C LEU A 37 -10.16 -2.47 -9.23
N THR A 38 -9.71 -1.48 -10.01
CA THR A 38 -8.67 -1.70 -11.02
C THR A 38 -7.32 -1.18 -10.50
N PRO A 39 -6.19 -1.78 -10.92
CA PRO A 39 -4.84 -1.28 -10.66
C PRO A 39 -4.70 0.25 -10.84
N LYS A 40 -5.24 0.77 -11.94
CA LYS A 40 -5.18 2.19 -12.29
C LYS A 40 -6.00 3.06 -11.33
N GLN A 41 -7.16 2.61 -10.87
CA GLN A 41 -7.96 3.34 -9.86
C GLN A 41 -7.24 3.40 -8.52
N GLN A 42 -6.54 2.33 -8.12
CA GLN A 42 -5.79 2.31 -6.87
C GLN A 42 -4.58 3.27 -6.93
N ILE A 43 -3.89 3.31 -8.05
CA ILE A 43 -2.80 4.27 -8.31
C ILE A 43 -3.34 5.71 -8.29
N ASP A 44 -4.45 5.96 -9.00
CA ASP A 44 -5.07 7.29 -9.06
C ASP A 44 -5.55 7.76 -7.68
N ARG A 45 -6.09 6.84 -6.87
CA ARG A 45 -6.44 7.11 -5.46
C ARG A 45 -5.24 7.58 -4.66
N LEU A 46 -4.11 6.87 -4.74
CA LEU A 46 -2.92 7.16 -3.94
C LEU A 46 -2.19 8.43 -4.41
N LEU A 47 -2.30 8.77 -5.69
CA LEU A 47 -1.64 9.92 -6.32
C LEU A 47 -2.56 11.11 -6.57
N ARG A 48 -3.84 11.04 -6.18
CA ARG A 48 -4.77 12.14 -6.37
C ARG A 48 -4.23 13.41 -5.67
N PRO A 49 -4.32 14.60 -6.28
CA PRO A 49 -3.97 15.85 -5.63
C PRO A 49 -4.79 16.03 -4.34
N GLY A 50 -4.09 16.22 -3.20
CA GLY A 50 -4.69 16.23 -1.86
C GLY A 50 -4.50 14.94 -1.05
N SER A 51 -4.01 13.86 -1.69
CA SER A 51 -3.75 12.58 -1.00
C SER A 51 -2.59 12.63 -0.02
N SER A 52 -1.81 13.71 0.03
CA SER A 52 -0.74 13.87 1.02
C SER A 52 -1.23 13.69 2.45
N TYR A 53 -2.45 14.14 2.78
CA TYR A 53 -3.06 13.96 4.10
C TYR A 53 -3.63 12.55 4.32
N PHE A 54 -4.17 11.92 3.26
CA PHE A 54 -4.66 10.54 3.35
C PHE A 54 -3.53 9.52 3.45
N ASN A 55 -2.40 9.80 2.76
CA ASN A 55 -1.19 8.98 2.78
C ASN A 55 -0.39 9.14 4.09
N LEU A 56 -0.73 10.12 4.94
CA LEU A 56 -0.20 10.21 6.30
C LEU A 56 -0.71 9.06 7.18
N ASN A 57 -1.89 8.51 6.86
CA ASN A 57 -2.50 7.41 7.58
C ASN A 57 -2.23 6.07 6.86
N PRO A 58 -1.38 5.20 7.42
CA PRO A 58 -1.08 3.90 6.83
C PRO A 58 -2.30 2.99 6.70
N PHE A 59 -3.26 3.11 7.62
CA PHE A 59 -4.49 2.31 7.63
C PHE A 59 -5.39 2.68 6.46
N GLU A 60 -5.52 3.98 6.16
CA GLU A 60 -6.25 4.48 4.99
C GLU A 60 -5.57 4.07 3.68
N VAL A 61 -4.23 4.11 3.63
CA VAL A 61 -3.46 3.66 2.46
C VAL A 61 -3.79 2.20 2.17
N LEU A 62 -3.67 1.33 3.18
CA LEU A 62 -3.94 -0.10 3.03
C LEU A 62 -5.44 -0.47 3.01
N GLN A 63 -6.34 0.47 3.27
CA GLN A 63 -7.78 0.24 3.43
C GLN A 63 -8.08 -0.87 4.44
N ILE A 64 -7.59 -0.67 5.66
CA ILE A 64 -7.75 -1.58 6.81
C ILE A 64 -8.24 -0.78 8.01
N ASP A 65 -8.88 -1.46 8.94
CA ASP A 65 -9.26 -0.86 10.22
C ASP A 65 -8.03 -0.71 11.14
N PRO A 66 -7.99 0.32 12.01
CA PRO A 66 -6.94 0.48 13.02
C PRO A 66 -6.81 -0.75 13.93
N ASP A 67 -7.91 -1.46 14.21
CA ASP A 67 -7.95 -2.68 15.02
C ASP A 67 -7.46 -3.95 14.28
N THR A 68 -7.02 -3.82 13.03
CA THR A 68 -6.60 -4.96 12.20
C THR A 68 -5.30 -5.58 12.72
N VAL A 69 -5.27 -6.91 12.83
CA VAL A 69 -4.08 -7.67 13.24
C VAL A 69 -3.00 -7.67 12.16
N ILE A 70 -1.72 -7.66 12.56
CA ILE A 70 -0.56 -7.54 11.65
C ILE A 70 -0.60 -8.59 10.52
N ASP A 71 -1.05 -9.82 10.78
CA ASP A 71 -1.20 -10.85 9.75
C ASP A 71 -2.16 -10.46 8.62
N GLU A 72 -3.29 -9.83 8.95
CA GLU A 72 -4.25 -9.33 7.96
C GLU A 72 -3.71 -8.08 7.23
N ILE A 73 -3.00 -7.20 7.94
CA ILE A 73 -2.28 -6.07 7.33
C ILE A 73 -1.29 -6.58 6.27
N LYS A 74 -0.56 -7.66 6.58
CA LYS A 74 0.43 -8.26 5.68
C LYS A 74 -0.23 -8.85 4.44
N LYS A 75 -1.39 -9.50 4.57
CA LYS A 75 -2.19 -9.98 3.43
C LYS A 75 -2.66 -8.82 2.56
N LYS A 76 -3.13 -7.73 3.17
CA LYS A 76 -3.61 -6.57 2.44
C LYS A 76 -2.49 -5.82 1.73
N TYR A 77 -1.35 -5.65 2.38
CA TYR A 77 -0.11 -5.11 1.80
C TYR A 77 0.28 -5.92 0.56
N ARG A 78 0.37 -7.25 0.68
CA ARG A 78 0.67 -8.14 -0.46
C ARG A 78 -0.27 -7.91 -1.62
N ARG A 79 -1.58 -7.85 -1.36
CA ARG A 79 -2.58 -7.59 -2.40
C ARG A 79 -2.37 -6.25 -3.07
N MET A 80 -2.20 -5.18 -2.30
CA MET A 80 -2.00 -3.84 -2.85
C MET A 80 -0.70 -3.70 -3.62
N SER A 81 0.41 -4.26 -3.12
CA SER A 81 1.70 -4.29 -3.80
C SER A 81 1.61 -4.85 -5.21
N ILE A 82 0.82 -5.91 -5.43
CA ILE A 82 0.62 -6.47 -6.77
C ILE A 82 -0.19 -5.53 -7.65
N LEU A 83 -1.24 -4.93 -7.10
CA LEU A 83 -2.12 -4.04 -7.87
C LEU A 83 -1.35 -2.84 -8.40
N VAL A 84 -0.47 -2.26 -7.59
CA VAL A 84 0.30 -1.07 -7.95
C VAL A 84 1.70 -1.39 -8.50
N HIS A 85 2.03 -2.65 -8.76
CA HIS A 85 3.38 -3.03 -9.21
C HIS A 85 3.71 -2.45 -10.60
N PRO A 86 4.91 -1.89 -10.83
CA PRO A 86 5.28 -1.27 -12.11
C PRO A 86 5.35 -2.26 -13.27
N ASP A 87 5.76 -3.52 -13.02
CA ASP A 87 5.82 -4.57 -14.06
C ASP A 87 4.46 -4.82 -14.72
N LYS A 88 3.38 -4.63 -13.95
CA LYS A 88 2.04 -4.91 -14.41
C LYS A 88 1.29 -3.68 -14.91
N ASN A 89 1.82 -2.50 -14.60
CA ASN A 89 1.30 -1.21 -15.02
C ASN A 89 2.35 -0.53 -15.92
N GLN A 90 2.84 -1.23 -16.95
CA GLN A 90 3.93 -0.74 -17.81
C GLN A 90 3.57 0.57 -18.53
N ASP A 91 2.28 0.79 -18.83
CA ASP A 91 1.79 2.06 -19.40
C ASP A 91 1.95 3.27 -18.45
N ASP A 92 2.02 3.01 -17.15
CA ASP A 92 1.94 3.98 -16.06
C ASP A 92 3.03 3.68 -15.01
N ALA A 93 4.19 3.18 -15.43
CA ALA A 93 5.20 2.60 -14.55
C ALA A 93 5.71 3.59 -13.47
N ASP A 94 5.91 4.87 -13.81
CA ASP A 94 6.27 5.93 -12.86
C ASP A 94 5.23 6.10 -11.76
N ARG A 95 3.94 6.18 -12.13
CA ARG A 95 2.84 6.34 -11.17
C ARG A 95 2.68 5.08 -10.31
N ALA A 96 2.79 3.91 -10.94
CA ALA A 96 2.75 2.63 -10.25
C ALA A 96 3.87 2.52 -9.20
N GLN A 97 5.09 2.91 -9.55
CA GLN A 97 6.22 2.95 -8.62
C GLN A 97 5.96 3.88 -7.43
N GLN A 98 5.47 5.10 -7.67
CA GLN A 98 5.14 6.03 -6.58
C GLN A 98 4.04 5.49 -5.66
N ALA A 99 2.99 4.91 -6.24
CA ALA A 99 1.93 4.26 -5.48
C ALA A 99 2.49 3.09 -4.66
N PHE A 100 3.34 2.23 -5.24
CA PHE A 100 4.00 1.14 -4.54
C PHE A 100 4.83 1.63 -3.35
N GLU A 101 5.58 2.72 -3.51
CA GLU A 101 6.36 3.32 -2.43
C GLU A 101 5.47 3.81 -1.27
N ILE A 102 4.32 4.43 -1.57
CA ILE A 102 3.35 4.85 -0.55
C ILE A 102 2.83 3.63 0.24
N VAL A 103 2.49 2.55 -0.46
CA VAL A 103 2.01 1.30 0.14
C VAL A 103 3.08 0.63 1.00
N ASN A 104 4.32 0.59 0.53
CA ASN A 104 5.46 0.05 1.26
C ASN A 104 5.79 0.88 2.50
N LYS A 105 5.72 2.22 2.39
CA LYS A 105 5.91 3.11 3.53
C LYS A 105 4.84 2.87 4.59
N ALA A 106 3.57 2.75 4.20
CA ALA A 106 2.48 2.44 5.11
C ALA A 106 2.71 1.10 5.85
N TRP A 107 3.10 0.05 5.11
CA TRP A 107 3.45 -1.23 5.73
C TRP A 107 4.56 -1.09 6.77
N LYS A 108 5.68 -0.45 6.43
CA LYS A 108 6.80 -0.26 7.36
C LYS A 108 6.39 0.50 8.63
N THR A 109 5.49 1.46 8.50
CA THR A 109 4.95 2.22 9.64
C THR A 109 4.04 1.35 10.52
N LEU A 110 3.29 0.42 9.95
CA LEU A 110 2.39 -0.47 10.69
C LEU A 110 3.10 -1.69 11.27
N GLU A 111 4.18 -2.13 10.64
CA GLU A 111 5.03 -3.22 11.09
C GLU A 111 5.72 -2.88 12.42
N ASN A 112 6.06 -1.61 12.63
CA ASN A 112 6.62 -1.13 13.89
C ASN A 112 5.51 -0.64 14.82
N GLU A 113 5.41 -1.28 15.99
CA GLU A 113 4.37 -1.00 16.98
C GLU A 113 4.40 0.44 17.53
N GLU A 114 5.59 1.03 17.68
CA GLU A 114 5.75 2.42 18.17
C GLU A 114 5.21 3.42 17.14
N THR A 115 5.54 3.22 15.86
CA THR A 115 5.06 4.09 14.79
C THR A 115 3.58 3.85 14.48
N ARG A 116 3.10 2.62 14.61
CA ARG A 116 1.68 2.27 14.52
C ARG A 116 0.87 3.03 15.57
N ALA A 117 1.29 2.98 16.84
CA ALA A 117 0.62 3.68 17.93
C ALA A 117 0.57 5.20 17.69
N LYS A 118 1.68 5.81 17.24
CA LYS A 118 1.72 7.24 16.86
C LYS A 118 0.76 7.56 15.71
N CYS A 119 0.65 6.69 14.71
CA CYS A 119 -0.29 6.90 13.61
C CYS A 119 -1.74 6.78 14.07
N MET A 120 -2.07 5.87 14.99
CA MET A 120 -3.42 5.75 15.55
C MET A 120 -3.82 7.04 16.28
N ASP A 121 -2.94 7.56 17.12
CA ASP A 121 -3.14 8.81 17.88
C ASP A 121 -3.43 10.01 16.96
N VAL A 122 -2.63 10.17 15.89
CA VAL A 122 -2.84 11.22 14.87
C VAL A 122 -4.12 11.02 14.07
N SER A 123 -4.56 9.77 13.87
CA SER A 123 -5.78 9.46 13.11
C SER A 123 -7.04 9.95 13.82
N ASP A 124 -7.06 9.84 15.15
CA ASP A 124 -8.18 10.25 15.98
C ASP A 124 -8.31 11.78 16.05
N ASP A 125 -7.18 12.50 16.09
CA ASP A 125 -7.15 13.97 16.06
C ASP A 125 -7.73 14.54 14.75
N ILE A 126 -7.48 13.90 13.60
CA ILE A 126 -8.00 14.34 12.30
C ILE A 126 -9.53 14.19 12.23
N LYS A 127 -10.09 13.13 12.84
CA LYS A 127 -11.55 12.92 12.88
C LYS A 127 -12.26 13.88 13.83
N ILE A 128 -11.60 14.33 14.88
CA ILE A 128 -12.20 15.23 15.88
C ILE A 128 -12.22 16.69 15.39
N ASN A 129 -11.27 17.10 14.54
CA ASN A 129 -11.08 18.51 14.20
C ASN A 129 -11.71 18.95 12.87
N TYR A 130 -12.45 18.09 12.17
CA TYR A 130 -13.25 18.45 10.99
C TYR A 130 -14.67 17.87 11.10
N PRO A 131 -15.63 18.64 11.68
CA PRO A 131 -17.06 18.33 11.62
C PRO A 131 -17.66 18.53 10.23
#